data_AF-A0A7C1B277-F1
#
_entry.id   AF-A0A7C1B277-F1
#
_cell.length_a   1.000
_cell.length_b   1.000
_cell.length_c   1.000
_cell.angle_alpha   90.00
_cell.angle_beta   90.00
_cell.angle_gamma   90.00
#
_symmetry.space_group_name_H-M   'P 1'
#
loop_
_entity.id
_entity.type
_entity.pdbx_description
1 polymer ?
#
loop_
_entity_poly.entity_id
_entity_poly.type
_entity_poly.pdbx_seq_one_letter_code
_entity_poly.pdbx_strand_id
1 'polypeptide(L)'
;MDFETAFNRLEEIVRKLENDEISLEESLELFQEGVKLYRFCREKLEKAKLKVMDVLKEMEEGYERIEDEQSQETSESQGGRI
;
A
#
# COMPACT_ATOMS: atom_id res chain seq x y z
N MET A 1 -4.00 -16.39 -7.50
CA MET A 1 -3.33 -15.31 -8.26
C MET A 1 -2.87 -14.27 -7.26
N ASP A 2 -1.58 -13.92 -7.30
CA ASP A 2 -0.98 -12.85 -6.49
C ASP A 2 -0.88 -11.54 -7.30
N PHE A 3 -0.37 -10.48 -6.65
CA PHE A 3 -0.25 -9.16 -7.26
C PHE A 3 0.69 -9.17 -8.46
N GLU A 4 1.89 -9.71 -8.32
CA GLU A 4 2.91 -9.72 -9.38
C GLU A 4 2.41 -10.45 -10.63
N THR A 5 1.76 -11.60 -10.45
CA THR A 5 1.17 -12.36 -11.55
C THR A 5 0.08 -11.56 -12.26
N ALA A 6 -0.81 -10.90 -11.50
CA ALA A 6 -1.89 -10.11 -12.08
C ALA A 6 -1.38 -8.85 -12.79
N PHE A 7 -0.34 -8.20 -12.23
CA PHE A 7 0.28 -7.01 -12.78
C PHE A 7 1.04 -7.34 -14.08
N ASN A 8 1.85 -8.39 -14.09
CA ASN A 8 2.55 -8.86 -15.29
C ASN A 8 1.56 -9.19 -16.42
N ARG A 9 0.46 -9.87 -16.09
CA ARG A 9 -0.58 -10.15 -17.08
C ARG A 9 -1.25 -8.89 -17.61
N LEU A 10 -1.50 -7.90 -16.74
CA LEU A 10 -2.05 -6.62 -17.16
C LEU A 10 -1.10 -5.88 -18.12
N GLU A 11 0.21 -5.91 -17.85
CA GLU A 11 1.20 -5.34 -18.77
C GLU A 11 1.24 -6.05 -20.12
N GLU A 12 1.14 -7.38 -20.14
CA GLU A 12 1.03 -8.14 -21.40
C GLU A 12 -0.19 -7.74 -22.20
N ILE A 13 -1.34 -7.57 -21.53
CA ILE A 13 -2.59 -7.14 -22.16
C ILE A 13 -2.42 -5.75 -22.79
N VAL A 14 -1.83 -4.80 -22.05
CA VAL A 14 -1.57 -3.45 -22.59
C VAL A 14 -0.70 -3.53 -23.85
N ARG A 15 0.41 -4.28 -23.80
CA ARG A 15 1.29 -4.45 -24.97
C ARG A 15 0.57 -5.09 -26.16
N LYS A 16 -0.36 -6.02 -25.92
CA LYS A 16 -1.16 -6.64 -26.99
C LYS A 16 -2.19 -5.69 -27.58
N LEU A 17 -2.82 -4.85 -26.75
CA LEU A 17 -3.79 -3.84 -27.20
C LEU A 17 -3.12 -2.71 -27.99
N GLU A 18 -1.83 -2.47 -27.81
CA GLU A 18 -1.03 -1.53 -28.60
C GLU A 18 -0.60 -2.08 -29.98
N ASN A 19 -0.86 -3.36 -30.27
CA ASN A 19 -0.53 -3.96 -31.56
C ASN A 19 -1.64 -3.70 -32.59
N ASP A 20 -1.29 -3.11 -33.73
CA ASP A 20 -2.20 -2.75 -34.83
C ASP A 20 -2.84 -3.97 -35.54
N GLU A 21 -2.34 -5.19 -35.34
CA GLU A 21 -2.86 -6.42 -35.97
C GLU A 21 -3.95 -7.13 -35.15
N ILE A 22 -4.35 -6.58 -33.99
CA ILE A 22 -5.36 -7.19 -33.13
C ILE A 22 -6.78 -7.06 -33.71
N SER A 23 -7.56 -8.14 -33.65
CA SER A 23 -8.96 -8.07 -34.06
C SER A 23 -9.83 -7.34 -33.02
N LEU A 24 -10.97 -6.79 -33.46
CA LEU A 24 -11.90 -6.10 -32.58
C LEU A 24 -12.40 -7.03 -31.45
N GLU A 25 -12.73 -8.28 -31.76
CA GLU A 25 -13.23 -9.24 -30.77
C GLU A 25 -12.17 -9.52 -29.69
N GLU A 26 -10.93 -9.81 -30.11
CA GLU A 26 -9.82 -10.03 -29.19
C GLU A 26 -9.52 -8.78 -28.34
N SER A 27 -9.61 -7.58 -28.93
CA SER A 27 -9.40 -6.34 -28.20
C SER A 27 -10.45 -6.14 -27.09
N LEU A 28 -11.70 -6.54 -27.33
CA LEU A 28 -12.78 -6.47 -26.34
C LEU A 28 -12.56 -7.49 -25.21
N GLU A 29 -12.16 -8.71 -25.54
CA GLU A 29 -11.85 -9.74 -24.54
C GLU A 29 -10.68 -9.32 -23.65
N LEU A 30 -9.58 -8.85 -24.26
CA LEU A 30 -8.39 -8.38 -23.55
C LEU A 30 -8.69 -7.14 -22.70
N PHE A 31 -9.52 -6.23 -23.19
CA PHE A 31 -9.96 -5.07 -22.40
C PHE A 31 -10.76 -5.49 -21.16
N GLN A 32 -11.71 -6.42 -21.30
CA GLN A 32 -12.48 -6.92 -20.17
C GLN A 32 -11.60 -7.63 -19.13
N GLU A 33 -10.64 -8.44 -19.60
CA GLU A 33 -9.63 -9.07 -18.73
C GLU A 33 -8.79 -8.01 -18.01
N GLY A 34 -8.29 -7.02 -18.75
CA GLY A 34 -7.48 -5.92 -18.22
C GLY A 34 -8.20 -5.12 -17.13
N VAL A 35 -9.49 -4.82 -17.31
CA VAL A 35 -10.30 -4.12 -16.28
C VAL A 35 -10.42 -4.95 -15.00
N LYS A 36 -10.59 -6.28 -15.11
CA LYS A 36 -10.66 -7.17 -13.94
C LYS A 36 -9.32 -7.19 -13.19
N LEU A 37 -8.21 -7.31 -13.91
CA LEU A 37 -6.87 -7.32 -13.33
C LEU A 37 -6.52 -5.97 -12.69
N TYR A 38 -6.83 -4.85 -13.34
CA TYR A 38 -6.65 -3.51 -12.78
C TYR A 38 -7.39 -3.35 -11.44
N ARG A 39 -8.66 -3.77 -11.37
CA ARG A 39 -9.45 -3.72 -10.13
C ARG A 39 -8.81 -4.55 -9.02
N PHE A 40 -8.36 -5.77 -9.35
CA PHE A 40 -7.67 -6.64 -8.41
C PHE A 40 -6.37 -6.01 -7.87
N CYS A 41 -5.51 -5.50 -8.76
CA CYS A 41 -4.26 -4.85 -8.39
C CYS A 41 -4.51 -3.62 -7.50
N ARG A 42 -5.48 -2.78 -7.86
CA ARG A 42 -5.86 -1.60 -7.08
C ARG A 42 -6.33 -1.97 -5.67
N GLU A 43 -7.17 -2.99 -5.53
CA GLU A 43 -7.65 -3.45 -4.21
C GLU A 43 -6.50 -3.98 -3.34
N LYS A 44 -5.54 -4.70 -3.94
CA LYS A 44 -4.36 -5.18 -3.24
C LYS A 44 -3.47 -4.03 -2.75
N LEU A 45 -3.24 -3.03 -3.59
CA LEU A 45 -2.46 -1.84 -3.22
C LEU A 45 -3.14 -1.03 -2.12
N GLU A 46 -4.46 -0.87 -2.17
CA GLU A 46 -5.20 -0.15 -1.12
C GLU A 46 -5.06 -0.85 0.24
N LYS A 47 -5.20 -2.19 0.25
CA LYS A 47 -4.99 -2.99 1.48
C LYS A 47 -3.56 -2.90 1.99
N ALA A 48 -2.57 -2.86 1.09
CA ALA A 48 -1.17 -2.69 1.49
C ALA A 48 -0.93 -1.30 2.09
N LYS A 49 -1.50 -0.26 1.48
CA LYS A 49 -1.43 1.12 1.97
C LYS A 49 -2.02 1.25 3.37
N LEU A 50 -3.20 0.67 3.62
CA LEU A 50 -3.81 0.67 4.96
C LEU A 50 -2.89 0.06 6.01
N LYS A 51 -2.30 -1.10 5.72
CA LYS A 51 -1.34 -1.73 6.64
C LYS A 51 -0.12 -0.87 6.93
N VAL A 52 0.40 -0.18 5.92
CA VAL A 52 1.52 0.77 6.11
C VAL A 52 1.09 1.92 7.02
N MET A 53 -0.12 2.46 6.83
CA MET A 53 -0.66 3.51 7.69
C MET A 53 -0.85 3.05 9.14
N ASP A 54 -1.36 1.83 9.35
CA ASP A 54 -1.53 1.27 10.70
C ASP A 54 -0.17 1.17 11.42
N VAL A 55 0.85 0.64 10.75
CA VAL A 55 2.22 0.54 11.33
C VAL A 55 2.80 1.92 11.63
N LEU A 56 2.61 2.91 10.74
CA LEU A 56 3.09 4.27 10.98
C LEU A 56 2.41 4.91 12.19
N LYS A 57 1.10 4.69 12.37
CA LYS A 57 0.34 5.18 13.53
C LYS A 57 0.81 4.54 14.83
N GLU A 58 1.04 3.23 14.83
CA GLU A 58 1.60 2.52 15.99
C GLU A 58 2.98 3.04 16.36
N MET A 59 3.82 3.38 15.37
CA MET A 59 5.13 3.99 15.64
C MET A 59 4.98 5.38 16.26
N GLU A 60 4.11 6.24 15.72
CA GLU A 60 3.87 7.59 16.23
C GLU A 60 3.35 7.57 17.69
N GLU A 61 2.36 6.73 17.99
CA GLU A 61 1.85 6.53 19.36
C GLU A 61 2.93 5.97 20.31
N GLY A 62 3.85 5.14 19.79
CA GLY A 62 5.00 4.64 20.53
C GLY A 62 6.00 5.75 20.90
N TYR A 63 6.20 6.74 20.03
CA TYR A 63 7.08 7.89 20.33
C TYR A 63 6.45 8.85 21.34
N GLU A 64 5.15 9.15 21.22
CA GLU A 64 4.44 10.01 22.18
C GLU A 64 4.50 9.45 23.62
N ARG A 65 4.35 8.12 23.78
CA ARG A 65 4.47 7.47 25.10
C ARG A 65 5.86 7.62 25.74
N ILE A 66 6.92 7.63 24.93
CA ILE A 66 8.30 7.78 25.42
C ILE A 66 8.55 9.22 25.86
N GLU A 67 7.99 10.22 25.17
CA GLU A 67 8.10 11.63 25.56
C GLU A 67 7.37 11.93 26.87
N ASP A 68 6.19 11.34 27.08
CA ASP A 68 5.44 11.46 28.34
C ASP A 68 6.20 10.84 29.53
N GLU A 69 6.82 9.67 29.34
CA GLU A 69 7.61 9.00 30.38
C GLU A 69 8.91 9.77 30.72
N GLN A 70 9.62 10.33 29.74
CA GLN A 70 10.82 11.14 29.98
C GLN A 70 10.53 12.51 30.61
N SER A 71 9.36 13.10 30.32
CA SER A 71 8.94 14.37 30.91
C SER A 71 8.61 14.23 32.41
N GLN A 72 8.19 13.05 32.86
CA GLN A 72 7.90 12.77 34.27
C GLN A 72 9.18 12.48 35.07
N GLU A 73 10.14 11.71 34.53
CA GLU A 73 11.40 11.38 35.21
C GLU A 73 12.32 12.59 35.47
N THR A 74 12.30 13.62 34.61
CA THR A 74 13.11 14.84 34.79
C THR A 74 12.59 15.75 35.91
N SER A 75 11.31 15.65 36.26
CA SER A 75 10.69 16.45 37.33
C SER A 75 10.98 15.92 38.74
N GLU A 76 11.24 14.61 38.89
CA GLU A 76 11.48 13.97 40.18
C GLU A 76 12.95 14.06 40.64
N SER A 77 13.90 14.35 39.75
CA SER A 77 15.34 14.40 40.09
C SER A 77 15.81 15.74 40.70
N GLN A 78 15.04 16.84 40.59
CA GLN A 78 15.44 18.17 41.13
C GLN A 78 14.88 18.49 42.53
N GLY A 79 14.15 17.58 43.19
CA GLY A 79 13.55 17.80 44.52
C GLY A 79 14.50 17.63 45.73
N GLY A 80 15.77 17.30 45.53
CA GLY A 80 16.70 16.95 46.61
C GLY A 80 17.91 17.88 46.71
N ARG A 81 17.75 19.03 47.37
CA ARG A 81 18.83 19.76 48.10
C ARG A 81 18.20 20.87 48.94
N ILE A 82 17.93 20.53 50.19
CA ILE A 82 17.70 21.47 51.31
C ILE A 82 19.08 21.87 51.85
#